data_AF-A0A914Y303-F1
#
_entry.id   AF-A0A914Y303-F1
#
_cell.length_a   1.000
_cell.length_b   1.000
_cell.length_c   1.000
_cell.angle_alpha   90.00
_cell.angle_beta   90.00
_cell.angle_gamma   90.00
#
_symmetry.space_group_name_H-M   'P 1'
#
loop_
_entity.id
_entity.type
_entity.pdbx_description
1 polymer ?
#
loop_
_entity_poly.entity_id
_entity_poly.type
_entity_poly.pdbx_seq_one_letter_code
_entity_poly.pdbx_strand_id
1 'polypeptide(L)'
;MSIKEQCEVIAKLIPNVDIDVAHRLVSLVERLRASTDSGIRGISISLSLRRLIYILRRYTQNPDEGIFNAIHRSALSRFMPTITRTAFDKALSEAGIAKAGSSQDDSWKERLLETSKKSSDSVEHESMVPDIVFFDNKQVCFNLNKFRNCI
;
A
#
# COMPACT_ATOMS: atom_id res chain seq x y z
N MET A 1 10.28 -13.17 18.88
CA MET A 1 9.45 -14.25 18.31
C MET A 1 10.28 -14.94 17.26
N SER A 2 10.56 -16.23 17.43
CA SER A 2 11.40 -17.00 16.51
C SER A 2 10.75 -17.12 15.13
N ILE A 3 11.55 -17.28 14.07
CA ILE A 3 11.06 -17.52 12.70
C ILE A 3 10.13 -18.74 12.68
N LYS A 4 10.48 -19.79 13.43
CA LYS A 4 9.67 -21.01 13.53
C LYS A 4 8.28 -20.74 14.11
N GLU A 5 8.21 -20.01 15.21
CA GLU A 5 6.94 -19.62 15.84
C GLU A 5 6.08 -18.78 14.88
N GLN A 6 6.71 -17.87 14.12
CA GLN A 6 6.00 -17.04 13.14
C GLN A 6 5.38 -17.89 12.03
N CYS A 7 6.14 -18.84 11.48
CA CYS A 7 5.64 -19.77 10.47
C CYS A 7 4.52 -20.67 11.00
N GLU A 8 4.62 -21.17 12.24
CA GLU A 8 3.57 -21.97 12.88
C GLU A 8 2.27 -21.18 13.04
N VAL A 9 2.35 -19.91 13.45
CA VAL A 9 1.17 -19.03 13.54
C VAL A 9 0.55 -18.80 12.15
N ILE A 10 1.38 -18.55 11.13
CA ILE A 10 0.91 -18.36 9.75
C ILE A 10 0.18 -19.62 9.24
N ALA A 11 0.77 -20.80 9.43
CA ALA A 11 0.20 -22.07 9.00
C ALA A 11 -1.16 -22.38 9.66
N LYS A 12 -1.35 -21.96 10.92
CA LYS A 12 -2.63 -22.11 11.62
C LYS A 12 -3.73 -21.15 11.12
N LEU A 13 -3.35 -19.97 10.62
CA LEU A 13 -4.29 -18.91 10.24
C LEU A 13 -4.69 -18.93 8.76
N ILE A 14 -3.88 -19.54 7.90
CA ILE A 14 -4.09 -19.56 6.46
C ILE A 14 -4.07 -21.02 5.97
N PRO A 15 -5.22 -21.58 5.55
CA PRO A 15 -5.26 -22.91 4.96
C PRO A 15 -4.53 -22.91 3.60
N ASN A 16 -3.83 -23.99 3.28
CA ASN A 16 -3.09 -24.18 2.02
C ASN A 16 -2.01 -23.12 1.73
N VAL A 17 -1.40 -22.57 2.79
CA VAL A 17 -0.24 -21.68 2.61
C VAL A 17 0.97 -22.47 2.14
N ASP A 18 1.70 -21.92 1.18
CA ASP A 18 3.02 -22.40 0.80
C ASP A 18 4.02 -22.06 1.91
N ILE A 19 4.48 -23.08 2.62
CA ILE A 19 5.36 -22.96 3.80
C ILE A 19 6.72 -22.40 3.40
N ASP A 20 7.23 -22.73 2.21
CA ASP A 20 8.53 -22.25 1.74
C ASP A 20 8.46 -20.75 1.44
N VAL A 21 7.37 -20.31 0.80
CA VAL A 21 7.13 -18.88 0.55
C VAL A 21 6.95 -18.12 1.87
N ALA A 22 6.22 -18.68 2.83
CA ALA A 22 6.05 -18.09 4.15
C ALA A 22 7.39 -17.94 4.88
N HIS A 23 8.22 -18.99 4.87
CA HIS A 23 9.54 -18.98 5.50
C HIS A 23 10.47 -17.95 4.85
N ARG A 24 10.51 -17.88 3.50
CA ARG A 24 11.30 -16.85 2.78
C ARG A 24 10.85 -15.44 3.15
N LEU A 25 9.55 -15.20 3.24
CA LEU A 25 9.00 -13.89 3.60
C LEU A 25 9.35 -13.50 5.04
N VAL A 26 9.16 -14.40 6.01
CA VAL A 26 9.52 -14.15 7.42
C VAL A 26 11.02 -13.91 7.55
N SER A 27 11.84 -14.76 6.94
CA SER A 27 13.31 -14.61 6.95
C SER A 27 13.76 -13.29 6.33
N LEU A 28 13.18 -12.90 5.18
CA LEU A 28 13.42 -11.59 4.57
C LEU A 28 13.17 -10.47 5.58
N VAL A 29 12.00 -10.46 6.23
CA VAL A 29 11.60 -9.36 7.12
C VAL A 29 12.51 -9.29 8.35
N GLU A 30 12.93 -10.42 8.92
CA GLU A 30 13.94 -10.43 9.99
C GLU A 30 15.30 -9.88 9.52
N ARG A 31 15.73 -10.20 8.28
CA ARG A 31 16.93 -9.57 7.70
C ARG A 31 16.78 -8.07 7.52
N LEU A 32 15.60 -7.58 7.10
CA LEU A 32 15.35 -6.13 6.99
C LEU A 32 15.42 -5.44 8.37
N ARG A 33 14.95 -6.11 9.44
CA ARG A 33 15.05 -5.60 10.82
C ARG A 33 16.49 -5.50 11.32
N ALA A 34 17.32 -6.47 10.92
CA ALA A 34 18.73 -6.56 11.27
C ALA A 34 19.65 -5.71 10.38
N SER A 35 19.12 -5.07 9.32
CA SER A 35 19.90 -4.23 8.42
C SER A 35 20.48 -3.01 9.15
N THR A 36 21.66 -2.55 8.72
CA THR A 36 22.28 -1.31 9.23
C THR A 36 21.64 -0.05 8.65
N ASP A 37 21.01 -0.16 7.47
CA ASP A 37 20.38 0.96 6.79
C ASP A 37 19.06 1.36 7.48
N SER A 38 18.95 2.63 7.89
CA SER A 38 17.78 3.13 8.62
C SER A 38 16.50 3.13 7.76
N GLY A 39 16.63 3.34 6.44
CA GLY A 39 15.51 3.28 5.50
C GLY A 39 14.95 1.86 5.38
N ILE A 40 15.82 0.86 5.24
CA ILE A 40 15.45 -0.56 5.19
C ILE A 40 14.82 -1.02 6.50
N ARG A 41 15.40 -0.63 7.65
CA ARG A 41 14.78 -0.90 8.95
C ARG A 41 13.39 -0.25 9.05
N GLY A 42 13.21 0.97 8.54
CA GLY A 42 11.91 1.63 8.47
C GLY A 42 10.85 0.79 7.74
N ILE A 43 11.22 0.17 6.62
CA ILE A 43 10.31 -0.71 5.86
C ILE A 43 9.89 -1.94 6.67
N SER A 44 10.82 -2.50 7.46
CA SER A 44 10.54 -3.70 8.27
C SER A 44 9.46 -3.48 9.33
N ILE A 45 9.21 -2.22 9.73
CA ILE A 45 8.16 -1.82 10.66
C ILE A 45 6.78 -1.95 9.99
N SER A 46 6.67 -1.56 8.73
CA SER A 46 5.45 -1.72 7.93
C SER A 46 5.13 -3.20 7.67
N LEU A 47 6.14 -4.08 7.64
CA LEU A 47 6.01 -5.52 7.45
C LEU A 47 5.88 -6.28 8.78
N SER A 48 4.87 -5.96 9.58
CA SER A 48 4.53 -6.72 10.81
C SER A 48 3.93 -8.09 10.51
N LEU A 49 3.95 -9.03 11.47
CA LEU A 49 3.37 -10.37 11.30
C LEU A 49 1.92 -10.36 10.78
N ARG A 50 1.11 -9.41 11.26
CA ARG A 50 -0.26 -9.21 10.74
C ARG A 50 -0.28 -8.89 9.25
N ARG A 51 0.68 -8.07 8.79
CA ARG A 51 0.83 -7.74 7.37
C ARG A 51 1.35 -8.92 6.57
N LEU A 52 2.27 -9.72 7.11
CA LEU A 52 2.71 -10.97 6.47
C LEU A 52 1.55 -11.94 6.27
N ILE A 53 0.70 -12.12 7.28
CA ILE A 53 -0.52 -12.95 7.18
C ILE A 53 -1.44 -12.42 6.08
N TYR A 54 -1.64 -11.10 6.01
CA TYR A 54 -2.47 -10.49 4.96
C TYR A 54 -1.88 -10.71 3.54
N ILE A 55 -0.57 -10.53 3.38
CA ILE A 55 0.14 -10.77 2.11
C ILE A 55 -0.01 -12.23 1.68
N LEU A 56 0.31 -13.17 2.57
CA LEU A 56 0.27 -14.60 2.27
C LEU A 56 -1.16 -15.07 1.99
N ARG A 57 -2.15 -14.60 2.74
CA ARG A 57 -3.55 -14.96 2.52
C ARG A 57 -4.02 -14.52 1.14
N ARG A 58 -3.67 -13.29 0.75
CA ARG A 58 -4.00 -12.77 -0.59
C ARG A 58 -3.26 -13.53 -1.69
N TYR A 59 -2.00 -13.87 -1.48
CA TYR A 59 -1.19 -14.66 -2.42
C TYR A 59 -1.77 -16.07 -2.62
N THR A 60 -2.17 -16.75 -1.55
CA THR A 60 -2.83 -18.07 -1.63
C THR A 60 -4.15 -17.99 -2.40
N GLN A 61 -4.88 -16.87 -2.32
CA GLN A 61 -6.14 -16.68 -3.04
C GLN A 61 -5.94 -16.25 -4.50
N ASN A 62 -4.87 -15.53 -4.82
CA ASN A 62 -4.61 -14.94 -6.14
C ASN A 62 -3.12 -15.12 -6.51
N PRO A 63 -2.70 -16.33 -6.91
CA PRO A 63 -1.30 -16.61 -7.24
C PRO A 63 -0.80 -15.81 -8.44
N ASP A 64 -1.68 -15.43 -9.37
CA ASP A 64 -1.37 -14.71 -10.62
C ASP A 64 -0.71 -13.34 -10.37
N GLU A 65 -1.03 -12.69 -9.26
CA GLU A 65 -0.50 -11.36 -8.92
C GLU A 65 0.98 -11.42 -8.53
N GLY A 66 1.46 -12.60 -8.12
CA GLY A 66 2.82 -12.83 -7.65
C GLY A 66 3.10 -12.23 -6.26
N ILE A 67 3.87 -12.95 -5.44
CA ILE A 67 4.22 -12.52 -4.08
C ILE A 67 5.02 -11.20 -4.06
N PHE A 68 5.87 -10.97 -5.08
CA PHE A 68 6.67 -9.77 -5.24
C PHE A 68 5.81 -8.49 -5.22
N ASN A 69 4.75 -8.43 -6.04
CA ASN A 69 3.88 -7.26 -6.13
C ASN A 69 3.09 -7.04 -4.83
N ALA A 70 2.68 -8.13 -4.17
CA ALA A 70 1.97 -8.05 -2.88
C ALA A 70 2.84 -7.45 -1.77
N ILE A 71 4.12 -7.81 -1.74
CA ILE A 71 5.11 -7.23 -0.84
C ILE A 71 5.33 -5.75 -1.18
N HIS A 72 5.55 -5.40 -2.46
CA HIS A 72 5.77 -4.03 -2.91
C HIS A 72 4.64 -3.07 -2.52
N ARG A 73 3.39 -3.51 -2.63
CA ARG A 73 2.22 -2.72 -2.21
C ARG A 73 2.16 -2.57 -0.69
N SER A 74 2.40 -3.66 0.04
CA SER A 74 2.34 -3.65 1.51
C SER A 74 3.44 -2.80 2.13
N ALA A 75 4.60 -2.73 1.47
CA ALA A 75 5.73 -1.89 1.85
C ALA A 75 5.57 -0.42 1.40
N LEU A 76 4.53 -0.07 0.64
CA LEU A 76 4.36 1.28 0.06
C LEU A 76 5.54 1.72 -0.81
N SER A 77 6.13 0.78 -1.56
CA SER A 77 7.38 0.97 -2.33
C SER A 77 7.35 2.14 -3.32
N ARG A 78 6.18 2.50 -3.84
CA ARG A 78 6.00 3.64 -4.76
C ARG A 78 6.28 4.99 -4.11
N PHE A 79 6.17 5.06 -2.78
CA PHE A 79 6.40 6.27 -1.98
C PHE A 79 7.79 6.29 -1.33
N MET A 80 8.62 5.28 -1.58
CA MET A 80 9.98 5.23 -1.07
C MET A 80 10.93 6.09 -1.91
N PRO A 81 11.93 6.73 -1.28
CA PRO A 81 13.07 7.30 -2.00
C PRO A 81 13.75 6.23 -2.88
N THR A 82 14.27 6.64 -4.03
CA THR A 82 14.83 5.71 -5.03
C THR A 82 15.92 4.81 -4.44
N ILE A 83 16.80 5.37 -3.61
CA ILE A 83 17.89 4.63 -2.95
C ILE A 83 17.35 3.50 -2.06
N THR A 84 16.37 3.81 -1.22
CA THR A 84 15.74 2.83 -0.31
C THR A 84 15.00 1.77 -1.11
N ARG A 85 14.30 2.16 -2.17
CA ARG A 85 13.62 1.22 -3.07
C ARG A 85 14.60 0.26 -3.72
N THR A 86 15.73 0.74 -4.27
CA THR A 86 16.73 -0.13 -4.89
C THR A 86 17.38 -1.10 -3.90
N ALA A 87 17.64 -0.65 -2.67
CA ALA A 87 18.17 -1.51 -1.62
C ALA A 87 17.14 -2.57 -1.18
N PHE A 88 15.85 -2.21 -1.14
CA PHE A 88 14.77 -3.13 -0.86
C PHE A 88 14.60 -4.19 -1.95
N ASP A 89 14.64 -3.78 -3.22
CA ASP A 89 14.57 -4.69 -4.38
C ASP A 89 15.74 -5.67 -4.40
N LYS A 90 16.94 -5.22 -3.99
CA LYS A 90 18.11 -6.08 -3.81
C LYS A 90 17.86 -7.13 -2.71
N ALA A 91 17.34 -6.72 -1.55
CA ALA A 91 17.06 -7.64 -0.45
C ALA A 91 15.99 -8.70 -0.81
N LEU A 92 15.00 -8.32 -1.63
CA LEU A 92 14.00 -9.22 -2.21
C LEU A 92 14.63 -10.23 -3.18
N SER A 93 15.51 -9.76 -4.07
CA SER A 93 16.23 -10.59 -5.02
C SER A 93 17.11 -11.62 -4.32
N GLU A 94 17.82 -11.21 -3.26
CA GLU A 94 18.61 -12.10 -2.40
C GLU A 94 17.74 -13.13 -1.65
N ALA A 95 16.47 -12.83 -1.39
CA ALA A 95 15.51 -13.77 -0.81
C ALA A 95 14.97 -14.80 -1.83
N GLY A 96 15.36 -14.70 -3.10
CA GLY A 96 14.78 -15.47 -4.20
C GLY A 96 13.34 -15.07 -4.51
N ILE A 97 12.93 -13.84 -4.18
CA ILE A 97 11.62 -13.28 -4.51
C ILE A 97 11.80 -12.36 -5.71
N ALA A 98 11.66 -12.92 -6.90
CA ALA A 98 11.79 -12.18 -8.15
C ALA A 98 10.44 -11.67 -8.65
N LYS A 99 10.46 -10.57 -9.40
CA LYS A 99 9.31 -10.06 -10.13
C LYS A 99 8.95 -11.05 -11.24
N ALA A 100 7.74 -11.61 -11.22
CA ALA A 100 7.21 -12.33 -12.36
C ALA A 100 7.08 -11.35 -13.54
N GLY A 101 7.64 -11.71 -14.70
CA GLY A 101 7.71 -10.83 -15.86
C GLY A 101 6.32 -10.52 -16.42
N SER A 102 5.82 -9.31 -16.14
CA SER A 102 4.86 -8.49 -16.93
C SER A 102 4.20 -7.47 -15.98
N SER A 103 4.56 -6.19 -16.02
CA SER A 103 3.90 -5.13 -16.82
C SER A 103 2.42 -4.85 -16.50
N GLN A 104 1.80 -5.55 -15.53
CA GLN A 104 0.38 -5.35 -15.24
C GLN A 104 0.05 -4.07 -14.47
N ASP A 105 1.07 -3.42 -13.87
CA ASP A 105 0.90 -2.18 -13.09
C ASP A 105 0.54 -0.96 -13.96
N ASP A 106 0.65 -1.09 -15.29
CA ASP A 106 0.35 -0.04 -16.27
C ASP A 106 -0.98 -0.25 -17.02
N SER A 107 -1.64 -1.40 -16.88
CA SER A 107 -2.90 -1.70 -17.59
C SER A 107 -4.00 -0.66 -17.33
N TRP A 108 -4.11 -0.17 -16.09
CA TRP A 108 -5.09 0.89 -15.77
C TRP A 108 -4.67 2.25 -16.31
N LYS A 109 -3.36 2.53 -16.44
CA LYS A 109 -2.87 3.77 -17.06
C LYS A 109 -3.18 3.76 -18.55
N GLU A 110 -3.02 2.61 -19.19
CA GLU A 110 -3.33 2.39 -20.60
C GLU A 110 -4.82 2.61 -20.86
N ARG A 111 -5.69 2.03 -20.01
CA ARG A 111 -7.13 2.28 -20.05
C ARG A 111 -7.51 3.74 -19.76
N LEU A 112 -6.77 4.45 -18.90
CA LEU A 112 -6.98 5.88 -18.61
C LEU A 112 -6.56 6.77 -19.80
N LEU A 113 -5.46 6.41 -20.49
CA LEU A 113 -5.00 7.04 -21.72
C LEU A 113 -6.01 6.83 -22.86
N GLU A 114 -6.61 5.63 -22.97
CA GLU A 114 -7.69 5.34 -23.91
C GLU A 114 -8.95 6.18 -23.65
N THR A 115 -9.36 6.34 -22.38
CA THR A 115 -10.51 7.19 -22.04
C THR A 115 -10.25 8.67 -22.33
N SER A 116 -9.04 9.16 -22.11
CA SER A 116 -8.65 10.54 -22.47
C SER A 116 -8.60 10.78 -23.98
N LYS A 117 -8.23 9.78 -24.77
CA LYS A 117 -8.22 9.90 -26.24
C LYS A 117 -9.64 9.95 -26.84
N LYS A 118 -10.63 9.30 -26.21
CA LYS A 118 -12.03 9.31 -26.65
C LYS A 118 -12.78 10.61 -26.35
N SER A 119 -12.29 11.47 -25.46
CA SER A 119 -12.96 12.74 -25.11
C SER A 119 -12.53 13.94 -25.96
N SER A 120 -11.75 13.73 -27.02
CA SER A 120 -11.41 14.79 -27.99
C SER A 120 -12.42 14.91 -29.13
N ASP A 121 -13.45 14.04 -29.20
CA ASP A 121 -14.63 14.30 -30.02
C ASP A 121 -15.56 15.25 -29.24
N SER A 122 -15.55 16.49 -29.71
CA SER A 122 -16.21 17.68 -29.17
C SER A 122 -17.69 17.48 -28.82
N VAL A 123 -18.01 17.61 -27.53
CA VAL A 123 -19.27 18.23 -27.09
C VAL A 123 -18.88 19.26 -26.04
N GLU A 124 -19.09 20.53 -26.37
CA GLU A 124 -19.00 21.64 -25.42
C GLU A 124 -20.08 21.45 -24.34
N HIS A 125 -19.79 20.64 -23.33
CA HIS A 125 -20.58 20.62 -22.12
C HIS A 125 -19.99 21.66 -21.17
N GLU A 126 -20.61 22.84 -21.19
CA GLU A 126 -20.57 23.78 -20.09
C GLU A 126 -20.81 23.00 -18.79
N SER A 127 -19.80 22.96 -17.92
CA SER A 127 -19.87 22.19 -16.69
C SER A 127 -21.01 22.75 -15.84
N MET A 128 -22.05 21.95 -15.60
CA MET A 128 -23.11 22.26 -14.64
C MET A 128 -22.54 22.17 -13.22
N VAL A 129 -21.78 23.18 -12.82
CA VAL A 129 -21.41 23.41 -11.42
C VAL A 129 -22.62 24.11 -10.79
N PRO A 130 -23.37 23.45 -9.90
CA PRO A 130 -24.44 24.14 -9.19
C PRO A 130 -23.84 25.25 -8.34
N ASP A 131 -24.45 26.43 -8.41
CA ASP A 131 -24.06 27.56 -7.57
C ASP A 131 -24.15 27.16 -6.10
N ILE A 132 -23.07 27.42 -5.37
CA ILE A 132 -22.97 27.10 -3.96
C ILE A 132 -23.95 27.98 -3.21
N VAL A 133 -25.08 27.40 -2.80
CA VAL A 133 -26.03 28.07 -1.92
C VAL A 133 -25.42 28.09 -0.52
N PHE A 134 -24.84 29.23 -0.13
CA PHE A 134 -24.44 29.46 1.25
C PHE A 134 -25.69 29.61 2.11
N PHE A 135 -25.89 28.69 3.05
CA PHE A 135 -26.86 28.92 4.13
C PHE A 135 -26.20 29.74 5.23
N ASP A 136 -26.76 30.92 5.53
CA ASP A 136 -26.39 31.69 6.71
C ASP A 136 -26.69 30.88 7.97
N ASN A 137 -25.64 30.32 8.54
CA ASN A 137 -25.71 29.48 9.73
C ASN A 137 -25.90 30.42 10.95
N LYS A 138 -27.16 30.73 11.30
CA LYS A 138 -27.53 31.64 12.41
C LYS A 138 -26.89 31.28 13.76
N GLN A 139 -26.36 30.06 13.89
CA GLN A 139 -25.59 29.55 15.03
C GLN A 139 -24.32 30.40 15.31
N VAL A 140 -23.75 31.08 14.30
CA VAL A 140 -22.54 31.90 14.45
C VAL A 140 -22.85 33.23 15.17
N CYS A 141 -24.07 33.75 15.09
CA CYS A 141 -24.45 35.00 15.75
C CYS A 141 -24.78 34.86 17.24
N PHE A 142 -25.12 33.66 17.74
CA PHE A 142 -25.57 33.51 19.13
C PHE A 142 -24.42 33.46 20.17
N ASN A 143 -23.18 33.23 19.75
CA ASN A 143 -22.02 33.14 20.65
C ASN A 143 -21.18 34.42 20.75
N LEU A 144 -21.47 35.47 19.97
CA LEU A 144 -20.73 36.74 20.05
C LEU A 144 -21.29 37.73 21.10
N ASN A 145 -22.50 37.51 21.62
CA ASN A 145 -23.08 38.38 22.66
C ASN A 145 -22.76 37.97 24.10
N LYS A 146 -22.03 36.87 24.35
CA LYS A 146 -21.61 36.50 25.70
C LYS A 146 -20.22 37.04 26.10
N PHE A 147 -19.43 37.52 25.14
CA PHE A 147 -18.08 38.06 25.40
C PHE A 147 -18.02 39.59 25.60
N ARG A 148 -19.17 40.29 25.63
CA ARG A 148 -19.22 41.76 25.75
C ARG A 148 -19.65 42.30 27.12
N ASN A 149 -19.65 41.48 28.18
CA ASN A 149 -19.95 41.90 29.56
C ASN A 149 -18.95 41.35 30.61
N CYS A 150 -17.68 41.20 30.24
CA CYS A 150 -16.58 41.05 31.20
C CYS A 150 -15.54 42.14 30.97
N ILE A 151 -15.91 43.38 31.32
CA ILE A 151 -15.02 44.44 31.80
C ILE A 151 -15.69 45.00 33.06
#